data_AF-A0A829YJ81-F1
#
_entry.id   AF-A0A829YJ81-F1
#
_cell.length_a   1.000
_cell.length_b   1.000
_cell.length_c   1.000
_cell.angle_alpha   90.00
_cell.angle_beta   90.00
_cell.angle_gamma   90.00
#
_symmetry.space_group_name_H-M   'P 1'
#
loop_
_entity.id
_entity.type
_entity.pdbx_description
1 polymer ?
#
loop_
_entity_poly.entity_id
_entity_poly.type
_entity_poly.pdbx_seq_one_letter_code
_entity_poly.pdbx_strand_id
1 'polypeptide(L)'
;MSVSSRASASLMGRRALRICSLAAVLSFAAAQGAETTEAGKAMPTGGHTGNAFIGTWDDDGDGKVTRTEYDTVRKTRFATTDGDSNGSLTIEEYVNEYAVRLDRDIADERNASLKQTDTRFKALDKDQDKFISRGEYDGSGDRAFVHLDRNKDDRITNDDADPAARETSRRRSIIGMPTSHNLAGMLEIYDDDGDDVLTREQYDAHRAKAFAATDANKDGKLDHDEYVNEFNARLSQQIDDRRQAQLKQGRVRFKAIDANENGGISSDEYFAMSTRMYDRADTNKDGVVTQDDPPPVRERRQDEQAVTSQVQTP
;
A
#
# COMPACT_ATOMS: atom_id res chain seq x y z
N MET A 1 -52.25 -18.19 -38.26
CA MET A 1 -53.05 -17.65 -39.37
C MET A 1 -54.47 -17.42 -38.87
N SER A 2 -55.12 -16.37 -39.37
CA SER A 2 -56.48 -15.89 -39.04
C SER A 2 -56.58 -14.86 -37.92
N VAL A 3 -56.57 -13.60 -38.36
CA VAL A 3 -56.97 -12.37 -37.68
C VAL A 3 -58.48 -12.25 -37.82
N SER A 4 -59.19 -11.85 -36.76
CA SER A 4 -60.61 -11.46 -36.88
C SER A 4 -60.99 -10.40 -35.85
N SER A 5 -61.94 -9.56 -36.29
CA SER A 5 -62.76 -8.60 -35.54
C SER A 5 -62.15 -7.19 -35.36
N ARG A 6 -62.51 -6.22 -36.24
CA ARG A 6 -63.74 -5.38 -36.23
C ARG A 6 -63.65 -4.27 -35.16
N ALA A 7 -64.12 -3.04 -35.35
CA ALA A 7 -64.67 -2.30 -36.48
C ALA A 7 -64.95 -0.87 -35.95
N SER A 8 -64.99 0.12 -36.86
CA SER A 8 -65.92 1.28 -36.86
C SER A 8 -65.92 2.26 -35.66
N ALA A 9 -66.19 3.55 -35.78
CA ALA A 9 -66.39 4.49 -36.87
C ALA A 9 -66.60 5.89 -36.25
N SER A 10 -66.42 6.89 -37.10
CA SER A 10 -67.12 8.18 -37.15
C SER A 10 -66.84 9.27 -36.10
N LEU A 11 -66.32 10.33 -36.70
CA LEU A 11 -66.18 11.73 -36.34
C LEU A 11 -67.54 12.46 -36.21
N MET A 12 -67.56 13.56 -35.45
CA MET A 12 -68.51 14.72 -35.35
C MET A 12 -69.01 14.92 -33.90
N GLY A 13 -69.00 16.10 -33.28
CA GLY A 13 -68.52 17.43 -33.64
C GLY A 13 -68.75 18.44 -32.49
N ARG A 14 -68.18 19.64 -32.68
CA ARG A 14 -68.59 20.97 -32.18
C ARG A 14 -68.45 21.36 -30.68
N ARG A 15 -67.38 22.14 -30.46
CA ARG A 15 -67.29 23.54 -29.96
C ARG A 15 -67.73 23.92 -28.52
N ALA A 16 -66.75 24.57 -27.88
CA ALA A 16 -66.78 25.78 -27.04
C ALA A 16 -67.00 25.63 -25.52
N LEU A 17 -66.00 26.02 -24.72
CA LEU A 17 -66.01 27.29 -23.97
C LEU A 17 -64.62 27.63 -23.39
N ARG A 18 -64.33 28.94 -23.33
CA ARG A 18 -63.14 29.60 -22.76
C ARG A 18 -63.10 29.46 -21.23
N ILE A 19 -61.94 29.71 -20.61
CA ILE A 19 -61.69 30.74 -19.56
C ILE A 19 -60.41 30.45 -18.73
N CYS A 20 -59.64 31.52 -18.51
CA CYS A 20 -58.60 31.76 -17.49
C CYS A 20 -57.25 31.02 -17.54
N SER A 21 -56.30 31.64 -18.23
CA SER A 21 -54.86 31.56 -17.96
C SER A 21 -54.52 32.25 -16.63
N LEU A 22 -54.11 31.47 -15.62
CA LEU A 22 -53.47 31.95 -14.40
C LEU A 22 -51.95 31.90 -14.59
N ALA A 23 -51.31 33.06 -14.63
CA ALA A 23 -49.86 33.20 -14.68
C ALA A 23 -49.28 32.91 -13.28
N ALA A 24 -48.49 31.83 -13.17
CA ALA A 24 -47.70 31.55 -11.98
C ALA A 24 -46.34 32.26 -12.11
N VAL A 25 -46.12 33.26 -11.25
CA VAL A 25 -44.83 33.93 -11.05
C VAL A 25 -43.91 32.96 -10.28
N LEU A 26 -42.91 32.42 -10.96
CA LEU A 26 -41.81 31.67 -10.36
C LEU A 26 -40.73 32.67 -9.93
N SER A 27 -40.66 32.93 -8.62
CA SER A 27 -39.55 33.65 -8.01
C SER A 27 -38.28 32.80 -8.05
N PHE A 28 -37.26 33.30 -8.74
CA PHE A 28 -35.93 32.72 -8.80
C PHE A 28 -35.17 33.11 -7.52
N ALA A 29 -35.16 32.22 -6.52
CA ALA A 29 -34.27 32.35 -5.38
C ALA A 29 -32.90 31.79 -5.77
N ALA A 30 -31.90 32.67 -5.85
CA ALA A 30 -30.51 32.31 -6.07
C ALA A 30 -29.99 31.52 -4.86
N ALA A 31 -29.92 30.19 -5.00
CA ALA A 31 -29.17 29.35 -4.08
C ALA A 31 -27.68 29.61 -4.33
N GLN A 32 -27.06 30.29 -3.36
CA GLN A 32 -25.62 30.46 -3.26
C GLN A 32 -24.95 29.08 -3.21
N GLY A 33 -23.79 29.01 -3.87
CA GLY A 33 -23.06 27.79 -4.17
C GLY A 33 -22.86 26.90 -2.96
N ALA A 34 -23.23 25.63 -3.13
CA ALA A 34 -22.63 24.56 -2.38
C ALA A 34 -21.14 24.55 -2.75
N GLU A 35 -20.31 24.96 -1.80
CA GLU A 35 -18.89 24.65 -1.82
C GLU A 35 -18.76 23.14 -2.04
N THR A 36 -18.12 22.78 -3.14
CA THR A 36 -17.63 21.43 -3.36
C THR A 36 -16.63 21.16 -2.25
N THR A 37 -17.06 20.48 -1.20
CA THR A 37 -16.17 19.80 -0.27
C THR A 37 -15.18 19.01 -1.11
N GLU A 38 -13.91 19.40 -1.06
CA GLU A 38 -12.82 18.63 -1.64
C GLU A 38 -12.97 17.17 -1.21
N ALA A 39 -12.82 16.25 -2.17
CA ALA A 39 -12.83 14.84 -1.89
C ALA A 39 -11.75 14.56 -0.82
N GLY A 40 -12.21 14.25 0.40
CA GLY A 40 -11.34 14.05 1.55
C GLY A 40 -10.19 13.11 1.22
N LYS A 41 -8.99 13.51 1.65
CA LYS A 41 -7.74 12.79 1.41
C LYS A 41 -7.92 11.32 1.78
N ALA A 42 -7.77 10.44 0.80
CA ALA A 42 -8.09 9.04 0.94
C ALA A 42 -7.14 8.40 1.98
N MET A 43 -7.69 7.87 3.08
CA MET A 43 -6.88 7.53 4.25
C MET A 43 -5.90 6.38 4.00
N PRO A 44 -4.62 6.48 4.42
CA PRO A 44 -3.61 5.44 4.19
C PRO A 44 -3.77 4.21 5.11
N THR A 45 -3.10 3.11 4.76
CA THR A 45 -3.03 1.86 5.54
C THR A 45 -2.16 1.95 6.82
N GLY A 46 -2.39 2.95 7.68
CA GLY A 46 -1.93 3.00 9.08
C GLY A 46 -0.40 3.00 9.33
N GLY A 47 0.10 4.08 9.94
CA GLY A 47 1.42 4.15 10.57
C GLY A 47 1.32 4.32 12.09
N HIS A 48 2.28 3.76 12.85
CA HIS A 48 2.31 3.81 14.32
C HIS A 48 3.41 4.73 14.90
N THR A 49 4.08 5.53 14.07
CA THR A 49 5.15 6.45 14.49
C THR A 49 4.72 7.89 14.26
N GLY A 50 5.15 8.85 15.07
CA GLY A 50 4.70 10.26 15.03
C GLY A 50 4.62 10.87 13.62
N ASN A 51 5.71 10.82 12.84
CA ASN A 51 5.71 11.32 11.45
C ASN A 51 4.76 10.56 10.51
N ALA A 52 4.56 9.26 10.73
CA ALA A 52 3.59 8.48 9.97
C ALA A 52 2.14 8.74 10.44
N PHE A 53 1.97 9.14 11.71
CA PHE A 53 0.68 9.52 12.30
C PHE A 53 0.21 10.84 11.67
N ILE A 54 1.04 11.89 11.70
CA ILE A 54 0.73 13.19 11.07
C ILE A 54 0.41 12.98 9.59
N GLY A 55 1.30 12.32 8.83
CA GLY A 55 1.05 12.06 7.41
C GLY A 55 -0.22 11.25 7.08
N THR A 56 -0.80 10.56 8.07
CA THR A 56 -2.03 9.76 7.95
C THR A 56 -3.28 10.53 8.42
N TRP A 57 -3.16 11.37 9.45
CA TRP A 57 -4.31 11.92 10.21
C TRP A 57 -4.38 13.46 10.23
N ASP A 58 -3.38 14.16 9.70
CA ASP A 58 -3.37 15.62 9.48
C ASP A 58 -4.23 15.94 8.25
N ASP A 59 -5.47 16.38 8.52
CA ASP A 59 -6.51 16.64 7.50
C ASP A 59 -6.41 18.05 6.93
N ASP A 60 -6.07 19.05 7.75
CA ASP A 60 -5.95 20.45 7.33
C ASP A 60 -4.54 20.83 6.82
N GLY A 61 -3.56 19.94 7.03
CA GLY A 61 -2.20 20.07 6.52
C GLY A 61 -1.36 21.07 7.31
N ASP A 62 -1.74 21.40 8.55
CA ASP A 62 -1.01 22.35 9.39
C ASP A 62 0.25 21.76 10.05
N GLY A 63 0.49 20.46 9.85
CA GLY A 63 1.61 19.72 10.40
C GLY A 63 1.37 19.18 11.80
N LYS A 64 0.12 19.23 12.29
CA LYS A 64 -0.31 18.79 13.62
C LYS A 64 -1.55 17.92 13.49
N VAL A 65 -1.82 17.16 14.54
CA VAL A 65 -3.08 16.40 14.65
C VAL A 65 -3.66 16.66 16.02
N THR A 66 -4.72 17.45 16.09
CA THR A 66 -5.47 17.70 17.31
C THR A 66 -6.37 16.52 17.64
N ARG A 67 -6.81 16.45 18.90
CA ARG A 67 -7.74 15.41 19.33
C ARG A 67 -9.07 15.47 18.58
N THR A 68 -9.55 16.68 18.30
CA THR A 68 -10.84 16.88 17.61
C THR A 68 -10.78 16.41 16.15
N GLU A 69 -9.71 16.72 15.43
CA GLU A 69 -9.48 16.20 14.06
C GLU A 69 -9.43 14.68 14.07
N TYR A 70 -8.60 14.11 14.94
CA TYR A 70 -8.44 12.66 15.03
C TYR A 70 -9.77 11.95 15.35
N ASP A 71 -10.50 12.41 16.36
CA ASP A 71 -11.79 11.80 16.75
C ASP A 71 -12.85 11.97 15.66
N THR A 72 -12.85 13.07 14.92
CA THR A 72 -13.79 13.32 13.82
C THR A 72 -13.55 12.30 12.70
N VAL A 73 -12.30 12.13 12.27
CA VAL A 73 -11.93 11.15 11.24
C VAL A 73 -12.27 9.73 11.69
N ARG A 74 -12.01 9.39 12.95
CA ARG A 74 -12.29 8.06 13.52
C ARG A 74 -13.79 7.77 13.60
N LYS A 75 -14.61 8.75 13.99
CA LYS A 75 -16.08 8.63 14.00
C LYS A 75 -16.64 8.45 12.59
N THR A 76 -16.21 9.28 11.64
CA THR A 76 -16.61 9.16 10.23
C THR A 76 -16.26 7.78 9.69
N ARG A 77 -15.03 7.31 9.95
CA ARG A 77 -14.58 5.98 9.53
C ARG A 77 -15.47 4.87 10.09
N PHE A 78 -15.73 4.88 11.40
CA PHE A 78 -16.61 3.90 12.03
C PHE A 78 -17.98 3.87 11.33
N ALA A 79 -18.63 5.04 11.20
CA ALA A 79 -19.94 5.16 10.57
C ALA A 79 -19.94 4.73 9.09
N THR A 80 -18.87 4.97 8.34
CA THR A 80 -18.76 4.51 6.94
C THR A 80 -18.49 3.01 6.81
N THR A 81 -17.92 2.39 7.84
CA THR A 81 -17.58 0.96 7.86
C THR A 81 -18.75 0.12 8.38
N ASP A 82 -19.52 0.68 9.32
CA ASP A 82 -20.76 0.13 9.89
C ASP A 82 -21.91 0.23 8.86
N GLY A 83 -21.91 -0.69 7.90
CA GLY A 83 -22.75 -0.62 6.71
C GLY A 83 -24.23 -0.83 7.01
N ASP A 84 -24.54 -1.58 8.06
CA ASP A 84 -25.91 -1.79 8.55
C ASP A 84 -26.31 -0.82 9.67
N SER A 85 -25.38 0.06 10.09
CA SER A 85 -25.58 1.07 11.12
C SER A 85 -26.05 0.49 12.46
N ASN A 86 -25.60 -0.71 12.80
CA ASN A 86 -25.99 -1.39 14.03
C ASN A 86 -25.14 -0.97 15.26
N GLY A 87 -24.11 -0.15 15.06
CA GLY A 87 -23.20 0.33 16.11
C GLY A 87 -22.05 -0.61 16.44
N SER A 88 -21.79 -1.63 15.60
CA SER A 88 -20.75 -2.64 15.75
C SER A 88 -20.19 -3.05 14.39
N LEU A 89 -18.86 -3.15 14.27
CA LEU A 89 -18.21 -3.60 13.05
C LEU A 89 -18.02 -5.11 13.08
N THR A 90 -18.59 -5.82 12.12
CA THR A 90 -18.28 -7.23 11.88
C THR A 90 -16.84 -7.39 11.38
N ILE A 91 -16.31 -8.62 11.46
CA ILE A 91 -14.98 -8.93 10.92
C ILE A 91 -14.92 -8.69 9.41
N GLU A 92 -16.00 -8.98 8.69
CA GLU A 92 -16.11 -8.72 7.25
C GLU A 92 -16.05 -7.22 6.97
N GLU A 93 -16.82 -6.37 7.65
CA GLU A 93 -16.80 -4.92 7.46
C GLU A 93 -15.41 -4.33 7.75
N TYR A 94 -14.81 -4.71 8.89
CA TYR A 94 -13.49 -4.24 9.28
C TYR A 94 -12.40 -4.65 8.27
N VAL A 95 -12.40 -5.92 7.84
CA VAL A 95 -11.39 -6.43 6.91
C VAL A 95 -11.61 -5.90 5.50
N ASN A 96 -12.86 -5.75 5.05
CA ASN A 96 -13.16 -5.23 3.72
C ASN A 96 -12.77 -3.76 3.60
N GLU A 97 -13.04 -2.93 4.61
CA GLU A 97 -12.57 -1.53 4.62
C GLU A 97 -11.04 -1.46 4.52
N TYR A 98 -10.35 -2.30 5.29
CA TYR A 98 -8.89 -2.37 5.22
C TYR A 98 -8.40 -2.83 3.85
N ALA A 99 -9.05 -3.84 3.26
CA ALA A 99 -8.73 -4.38 1.94
C ALA A 99 -8.84 -3.31 0.85
N VAL A 100 -9.90 -2.49 0.86
CA VAL A 100 -10.10 -1.42 -0.13
C VAL A 100 -8.95 -0.42 -0.09
N ARG A 101 -8.51 0.00 1.11
CA ARG A 101 -7.37 0.91 1.23
C ARG A 101 -6.06 0.27 0.81
N LEU A 102 -5.84 -0.98 1.21
CA LEU A 102 -4.66 -1.74 0.83
C LEU A 102 -4.55 -1.89 -0.69
N ASP A 103 -5.65 -2.21 -1.37
CA ASP A 103 -5.68 -2.39 -2.81
C ASP A 103 -5.37 -1.08 -3.57
N ARG A 104 -5.86 0.05 -3.06
CA ARG A 104 -5.48 1.37 -3.60
C ARG A 104 -3.98 1.63 -3.45
N ASP A 105 -3.45 1.47 -2.23
CA ASP A 105 -2.04 1.76 -1.96
C ASP A 105 -1.12 0.81 -2.77
N ILE A 106 -1.51 -0.46 -2.93
CA ILE A 106 -0.84 -1.43 -3.82
C ILE A 106 -0.89 -0.97 -5.27
N ALA A 107 -2.03 -0.47 -5.76
CA ALA A 107 -2.15 -0.02 -7.14
C ALA A 107 -1.23 1.18 -7.43
N ASP A 108 -1.16 2.14 -6.50
CA ASP A 108 -0.26 3.30 -6.61
C ASP A 108 1.21 2.87 -6.64
N GLU A 109 1.61 1.97 -5.75
CA GLU A 109 2.98 1.47 -5.69
C GLU A 109 3.34 0.59 -6.90
N ARG A 110 2.40 -0.22 -7.40
CA ARG A 110 2.55 -0.98 -8.64
C ARG A 110 2.83 -0.05 -9.81
N ASN A 111 2.04 1.01 -9.96
CA ASN A 111 2.22 1.99 -11.02
C ASN A 111 3.57 2.71 -10.92
N ALA A 112 3.99 3.08 -9.71
CA ALA A 112 5.30 3.67 -9.48
C ALA A 112 6.44 2.70 -9.84
N SER A 113 6.31 1.43 -9.46
CA SER A 113 7.28 0.38 -9.75
C SER A 113 7.44 0.15 -11.25
N LEU A 114 6.34 0.16 -12.01
CA LEU A 114 6.40 -0.03 -13.47
C LEU A 114 7.13 1.12 -14.18
N LYS A 115 6.87 2.37 -13.77
CA LYS A 115 7.63 3.53 -14.28
C LYS A 115 9.13 3.43 -13.98
N GLN A 116 9.49 2.88 -12.82
CA GLN A 116 10.88 2.64 -12.46
C GLN A 116 11.50 1.53 -13.32
N THR A 117 10.75 0.49 -13.67
CA THR A 117 11.21 -0.58 -14.57
C THR A 117 11.54 -0.04 -15.96
N ASP A 118 10.72 0.87 -16.52
CA ASP A 118 11.05 1.53 -17.79
C ASP A 118 12.35 2.34 -17.72
N THR A 119 12.59 2.99 -16.57
CA THR A 119 13.81 3.76 -16.33
C THR A 119 15.02 2.83 -16.22
N ARG A 120 14.87 1.68 -15.56
CA ARG A 120 15.91 0.65 -15.46
C ARG A 120 16.25 0.05 -16.81
N PHE A 121 15.24 -0.25 -17.64
CA PHE A 121 15.45 -0.74 -18.99
C PHE A 121 16.35 0.21 -19.79
N LYS A 122 15.98 1.50 -19.84
CA LYS A 122 16.79 2.54 -20.50
C LYS A 122 18.19 2.73 -19.92
N ALA A 123 18.38 2.40 -18.64
CA ALA A 123 19.69 2.50 -17.99
C ALA A 123 20.59 1.30 -18.31
N LEU A 124 20.00 0.15 -18.66
CA LEU A 124 20.67 -1.07 -19.06
C LEU A 124 21.04 -1.06 -20.55
N ASP A 125 20.14 -0.60 -21.40
CA ASP A 125 20.36 -0.34 -22.84
C ASP A 125 21.32 0.85 -23.03
N LYS A 126 22.61 0.55 -23.12
CA LYS A 126 23.70 1.55 -23.18
C LYS A 126 23.89 2.08 -24.59
N ASP A 127 23.74 1.23 -25.59
CA ASP A 127 23.90 1.61 -27.00
C ASP A 127 22.61 2.15 -27.63
N GLN A 128 21.51 2.13 -26.87
CA GLN A 128 20.19 2.68 -27.23
C GLN A 128 19.55 1.94 -28.41
N ASP A 129 19.86 0.66 -28.59
CA ASP A 129 19.32 -0.17 -29.65
C ASP A 129 17.91 -0.72 -29.36
N LYS A 130 17.36 -0.42 -28.17
CA LYS A 130 16.07 -0.87 -27.62
C LYS A 130 16.05 -2.32 -27.19
N PHE A 131 17.21 -2.93 -27.01
CA PHE A 131 17.36 -4.25 -26.43
C PHE A 131 18.35 -4.19 -25.26
N ILE A 132 18.29 -5.20 -24.41
CA ILE A 132 19.34 -5.44 -23.43
C ILE A 132 20.11 -6.65 -23.93
N SER A 133 21.31 -6.40 -24.43
CA SER A 133 22.22 -7.47 -24.81
C SER A 133 22.71 -8.24 -23.58
N ARG A 134 23.21 -9.46 -23.79
CA ARG A 134 23.80 -10.26 -22.72
C ARG A 134 24.93 -9.53 -21.99
N GLY A 135 25.78 -8.81 -22.73
CA GLY A 135 26.90 -8.06 -22.15
C GLY A 135 26.45 -6.89 -21.26
N GLU A 136 25.38 -6.18 -21.63
CA GLU A 136 24.81 -5.10 -20.81
C GLU A 136 24.14 -5.63 -19.54
N TYR A 137 23.42 -6.74 -19.66
CA TYR A 137 22.81 -7.43 -18.54
C TYR A 137 23.85 -7.88 -17.52
N ASP A 138 24.89 -8.59 -17.98
CA ASP A 138 25.97 -9.09 -17.13
C ASP A 138 26.79 -7.95 -16.53
N GLY A 139 27.14 -6.94 -17.33
CA GLY A 139 27.88 -5.78 -16.84
C GLY A 139 27.12 -4.99 -15.75
N SER A 140 25.79 -5.01 -15.75
CA SER A 140 25.02 -4.47 -14.62
C SER A 140 25.02 -5.37 -13.39
N GLY A 141 25.06 -6.69 -13.58
CA GLY A 141 25.21 -7.64 -12.49
C GLY A 141 26.56 -7.51 -11.81
N ASP A 142 27.63 -7.41 -12.59
CA ASP A 142 28.99 -7.23 -12.10
C ASP A 142 29.12 -6.01 -11.20
N ARG A 143 28.56 -4.88 -11.63
CA ARG A 143 28.56 -3.65 -10.82
C ARG A 143 27.82 -3.82 -9.49
N ALA A 144 26.72 -4.57 -9.47
CA ALA A 144 25.96 -4.82 -8.25
C ALA A 144 26.72 -5.76 -7.31
N PHE A 145 27.31 -6.84 -7.85
CA PHE A 145 28.10 -7.79 -7.08
C PHE A 145 29.31 -7.09 -6.43
N VAL A 146 30.12 -6.38 -7.24
CA VAL A 146 31.30 -5.63 -6.76
C VAL A 146 30.92 -4.51 -5.77
N HIS A 147 29.72 -3.94 -5.88
CA HIS A 147 29.26 -2.94 -4.93
C HIS A 147 28.99 -3.54 -3.55
N LEU A 148 28.51 -4.78 -3.50
CA LEU A 148 28.16 -5.48 -2.28
C LEU A 148 29.31 -6.31 -1.70
N ASP A 149 30.16 -6.91 -2.52
CA ASP A 149 31.39 -7.59 -2.08
C ASP A 149 32.44 -6.54 -1.64
N ARG A 150 32.37 -6.14 -0.36
CA ARG A 150 33.19 -5.05 0.19
C ARG A 150 34.57 -5.55 0.58
N ASN A 151 34.63 -6.78 1.09
CA ASN A 151 35.87 -7.41 1.53
C ASN A 151 36.68 -8.00 0.34
N LYS A 152 36.06 -8.11 -0.84
CA LYS A 152 36.63 -8.57 -2.12
C LYS A 152 37.06 -10.03 -2.08
N ASP A 153 36.26 -10.88 -1.46
CA ASP A 153 36.51 -12.32 -1.36
C ASP A 153 35.70 -13.17 -2.35
N ASP A 154 35.03 -12.51 -3.32
CA ASP A 154 34.15 -13.11 -4.33
C ASP A 154 32.92 -13.82 -3.73
N ARG A 155 32.54 -13.43 -2.51
CA ARG A 155 31.33 -13.88 -1.83
C ARG A 155 30.59 -12.66 -1.27
N ILE A 156 29.27 -12.74 -1.26
CA ILE A 156 28.42 -11.77 -0.58
C ILE A 156 27.85 -12.45 0.65
N THR A 157 28.19 -11.93 1.82
CA THR A 157 27.78 -12.48 3.12
C THR A 157 27.31 -11.38 4.06
N ASN A 158 26.89 -11.75 5.27
CA ASN A 158 26.57 -10.80 6.32
C ASN A 158 27.76 -9.89 6.73
N ASP A 159 29.00 -10.30 6.48
CA ASP A 159 30.19 -9.50 6.76
C ASP A 159 30.32 -8.28 5.81
N ASP A 160 29.61 -8.30 4.69
CA ASP A 160 29.56 -7.21 3.71
C ASP A 160 28.52 -6.13 4.03
N ALA A 161 27.80 -6.29 5.14
CA ALA A 161 26.82 -5.31 5.57
C ALA A 161 27.47 -3.93 5.70
N ASP A 162 26.90 -2.93 5.02
CA ASP A 162 27.41 -1.56 5.14
C ASP A 162 27.12 -1.01 6.54
N PRO A 163 28.13 -0.77 7.39
CA PRO A 163 27.90 -0.22 8.74
C PRO A 163 27.34 1.20 8.69
N ALA A 164 27.47 1.88 7.55
CA ALA A 164 26.93 3.21 7.29
C ALA A 164 25.57 3.18 6.57
N ALA A 165 24.98 2.00 6.31
CA ALA A 165 23.59 1.87 5.89
C ALA A 165 22.69 2.35 7.04
N ARG A 166 22.59 3.67 7.18
CA ARG A 166 21.60 4.30 8.03
C ARG A 166 20.25 3.74 7.62
N GLU A 167 19.47 3.41 8.64
CA GLU A 167 18.04 3.14 8.56
C GLU A 167 17.35 4.42 8.07
N THR A 168 17.55 4.80 6.79
CA THR A 168 16.83 5.91 6.20
C THR A 168 15.38 5.50 6.27
N SER A 169 14.60 6.25 7.04
CA SER A 169 13.14 6.11 7.16
C SER A 169 12.50 6.44 5.81
N ARG A 170 12.76 5.58 4.81
CA ARG A 170 11.91 5.50 3.64
C ARG A 170 10.61 4.91 4.15
N ARG A 171 9.49 5.47 3.69
CA ARG A 171 8.18 4.86 3.94
C ARG A 171 8.30 3.39 3.55
N ARG A 172 7.99 2.49 4.50
CA ARG A 172 8.05 1.05 4.24
C ARG A 172 7.09 0.77 3.08
N SER A 173 7.66 0.31 1.98
CA SER A 173 6.93 -0.11 0.79
C SER A 173 5.99 -1.26 1.16
N ILE A 174 4.77 -1.23 0.65
CA ILE A 174 3.71 -2.18 0.99
C ILE A 174 3.93 -3.49 0.23
N ILE A 175 4.40 -3.38 -1.02
CA ILE A 175 4.73 -4.53 -1.85
C ILE A 175 6.11 -5.08 -1.47
N GLY A 176 7.09 -4.20 -1.25
CA GLY A 176 8.44 -4.54 -0.81
C GLY A 176 9.11 -5.53 -1.76
N MET A 177 9.57 -5.05 -2.93
CA MET A 177 10.30 -5.91 -3.86
C MET A 177 11.75 -6.08 -3.39
N PRO A 178 12.27 -7.32 -3.31
CA PRO A 178 13.69 -7.57 -3.13
C PRO A 178 14.48 -6.91 -4.27
N THR A 179 15.68 -6.45 -3.98
CA THR A 179 16.52 -5.78 -4.97
C THR A 179 18.00 -6.08 -4.78
N SER A 180 18.74 -6.18 -5.88
CA SER A 180 20.17 -6.46 -5.90
C SER A 180 21.09 -5.30 -5.47
N HIS A 181 20.54 -4.18 -4.99
CA HIS A 181 21.34 -3.01 -4.56
C HIS A 181 21.51 -2.90 -3.04
N ASN A 182 20.98 -3.87 -2.28
CA ASN A 182 21.23 -4.00 -0.86
C ASN A 182 21.44 -5.47 -0.51
N LEU A 183 22.18 -5.73 0.57
CA LEU A 183 22.59 -7.07 0.96
C LEU A 183 21.40 -8.03 1.15
N ALA A 184 20.39 -7.63 1.92
CA ALA A 184 19.24 -8.48 2.23
C ALA A 184 18.49 -8.91 0.95
N GLY A 185 18.21 -7.95 0.05
CA GLY A 185 17.56 -8.26 -1.22
C GLY A 185 18.46 -9.01 -2.19
N MET A 186 19.78 -8.91 -2.07
CA MET A 186 20.75 -9.66 -2.87
C MET A 186 20.72 -11.14 -2.51
N LEU A 187 20.79 -11.46 -1.22
CA LEU A 187 20.69 -12.83 -0.73
C LEU A 187 19.30 -13.40 -1.04
N GLU A 188 18.22 -12.67 -0.74
CA GLU A 188 16.84 -13.14 -0.99
C GLU A 188 16.56 -13.53 -2.46
N ILE A 189 17.23 -12.91 -3.44
CA ILE A 189 17.02 -13.21 -4.86
C ILE A 189 17.91 -14.34 -5.37
N TYR A 190 19.13 -14.47 -4.85
CA TYR A 190 20.19 -15.26 -5.50
C TYR A 190 20.79 -16.38 -4.63
N ASP A 191 20.57 -16.36 -3.31
CA ASP A 191 20.99 -17.42 -2.38
C ASP A 191 19.92 -18.52 -2.33
N ASP A 192 19.98 -19.42 -3.32
CA ASP A 192 18.98 -20.49 -3.51
C ASP A 192 19.05 -21.58 -2.41
N ASP A 193 20.22 -21.82 -1.82
CA ASP A 193 20.44 -22.81 -0.75
C ASP A 193 20.25 -22.24 0.66
N GLY A 194 20.19 -20.92 0.80
CA GLY A 194 19.81 -20.23 2.04
C GLY A 194 20.85 -20.40 3.14
N ASP A 195 22.13 -20.49 2.77
CA ASP A 195 23.25 -20.60 3.71
C ASP A 195 23.84 -19.23 4.08
N ASP A 196 23.19 -18.13 3.65
CA ASP A 196 23.59 -16.74 3.80
C ASP A 196 24.94 -16.40 3.12
N VAL A 197 25.38 -17.24 2.17
CA VAL A 197 26.62 -17.09 1.42
C VAL A 197 26.35 -17.16 -0.08
N LEU A 198 26.26 -15.99 -0.72
CA LEU A 198 26.14 -15.91 -2.17
C LEU A 198 27.52 -15.87 -2.83
N THR A 199 27.92 -16.98 -3.44
CA THR A 199 29.15 -17.04 -4.24
C THR A 199 28.97 -16.43 -5.62
N ARG A 200 30.09 -16.04 -6.24
CA ARG A 200 30.12 -15.57 -7.63
C ARG A 200 29.50 -16.56 -8.63
N GLU A 201 29.75 -17.85 -8.45
CA GLU A 201 29.23 -18.90 -9.34
C GLU A 201 27.70 -19.04 -9.23
N GLN A 202 27.15 -19.07 -8.01
CA GLN A 202 25.70 -19.07 -7.77
C GLN A 202 25.04 -17.83 -8.42
N TYR A 203 25.64 -16.66 -8.23
CA TYR A 203 25.15 -15.41 -8.78
C TYR A 203 25.08 -15.43 -10.31
N ASP A 204 26.17 -15.79 -10.97
CA ASP A 204 26.27 -15.84 -12.43
C ASP A 204 25.34 -16.91 -13.03
N ALA A 205 25.23 -18.08 -12.38
CA ALA A 205 24.35 -19.15 -12.80
C ALA A 205 22.87 -18.75 -12.73
N HIS A 206 22.44 -18.15 -11.62
CA HIS A 206 21.06 -17.69 -11.46
C HIS A 206 20.73 -16.58 -12.46
N ARG A 207 21.64 -15.62 -12.68
CA ARG A 207 21.47 -14.57 -13.70
C ARG A 207 21.38 -15.11 -15.11
N ALA A 208 22.21 -16.09 -15.48
CA ALA A 208 22.14 -16.72 -16.79
C ALA A 208 20.79 -17.43 -17.00
N LYS A 209 20.30 -18.12 -15.96
CA LYS A 209 18.98 -18.77 -15.96
C LYS A 209 17.85 -17.74 -16.10
N ALA A 210 17.89 -16.64 -15.36
CA ALA A 210 16.90 -15.58 -15.43
C ALA A 210 16.87 -14.91 -16.82
N PHE A 211 18.03 -14.62 -17.40
CA PHE A 211 18.12 -14.08 -18.77
C PHE A 211 17.48 -15.03 -19.79
N ALA A 212 17.86 -16.31 -19.77
CA ALA A 212 17.32 -17.31 -20.70
C ALA A 212 15.82 -17.58 -20.52
N ALA A 213 15.29 -17.38 -19.31
CA ALA A 213 13.85 -17.48 -19.05
C ALA A 213 13.07 -16.23 -19.52
N THR A 214 13.73 -15.07 -19.58
CA THR A 214 13.14 -13.81 -20.02
C THR A 214 13.17 -13.66 -21.54
N ASP A 215 14.23 -14.16 -22.18
CA ASP A 215 14.40 -14.23 -23.64
C ASP A 215 13.46 -15.28 -24.24
N ALA A 216 12.18 -14.89 -24.41
CA ALA A 216 11.12 -15.78 -24.82
C ALA A 216 11.26 -16.19 -26.28
N ASN A 217 11.74 -15.26 -27.11
CA ASN A 217 11.94 -15.49 -28.54
C ASN A 217 13.28 -16.19 -28.87
N LYS A 218 14.21 -16.25 -27.89
CA LYS A 218 15.53 -16.90 -27.96
C LYS A 218 16.51 -16.28 -28.94
N ASP A 219 16.46 -14.95 -29.09
CA ASP A 219 17.37 -14.21 -29.97
C ASP A 219 18.65 -13.73 -29.26
N GLY A 220 18.80 -14.03 -27.97
CA GLY A 220 20.00 -13.75 -27.17
C GLY A 220 20.06 -12.33 -26.62
N LYS A 221 18.96 -11.58 -26.67
CA LYS A 221 18.79 -10.24 -26.10
C LYS A 221 17.38 -10.12 -25.53
N LEU A 222 17.16 -9.12 -24.67
CA LEU A 222 15.84 -8.89 -24.09
C LEU A 222 15.25 -7.63 -24.67
N ASP A 223 14.07 -7.74 -25.27
CA ASP A 223 13.31 -6.55 -25.64
C ASP A 223 12.60 -5.92 -24.41
N HIS A 224 12.02 -4.74 -24.62
CA HIS A 224 11.32 -4.00 -23.56
C HIS A 224 10.13 -4.77 -22.99
N ASP A 225 9.35 -5.45 -23.83
CA ASP A 225 8.17 -6.19 -23.42
C ASP A 225 8.57 -7.43 -22.63
N GLU A 226 9.57 -8.19 -23.07
CA GLU A 226 10.14 -9.33 -22.34
C GLU A 226 10.61 -8.93 -20.93
N TYR A 227 11.39 -7.85 -20.82
CA TYR A 227 11.88 -7.33 -19.55
C TYR A 227 10.75 -6.85 -18.62
N VAL A 228 9.78 -6.10 -19.15
CA VAL A 228 8.67 -5.57 -18.37
C VAL A 228 7.69 -6.66 -17.97
N ASN A 229 7.41 -7.64 -18.83
CA ASN A 229 6.49 -8.74 -18.54
C ASN A 229 7.02 -9.66 -17.44
N GLU A 230 8.31 -9.97 -17.47
CA GLU A 230 8.94 -10.77 -16.42
C GLU A 230 8.89 -10.03 -15.07
N PHE A 231 9.17 -8.73 -15.05
CA PHE A 231 9.05 -7.93 -13.82
C PHE A 231 7.60 -7.86 -13.33
N ASN A 232 6.64 -7.66 -14.24
CA ASN A 232 5.21 -7.66 -13.94
C ASN A 232 4.74 -8.96 -13.32
N ALA A 233 5.24 -10.11 -13.80
CA ALA A 233 4.89 -11.42 -13.27
C ALA A 233 5.35 -11.54 -11.81
N ARG A 234 6.64 -11.24 -11.53
CA ARG A 234 7.17 -11.25 -10.16
C ARG A 234 6.47 -10.25 -9.24
N LEU A 235 6.20 -9.05 -9.74
CA LEU A 235 5.49 -8.02 -9.00
C LEU A 235 4.08 -8.46 -8.62
N SER A 236 3.37 -9.12 -9.53
CA SER A 236 2.00 -9.59 -9.29
C SER A 236 1.97 -10.69 -8.22
N GLN A 237 2.91 -11.64 -8.28
CA GLN A 237 3.05 -12.66 -7.24
C GLN A 237 3.34 -12.06 -5.86
N GLN A 238 4.29 -11.11 -5.78
CA GLN A 238 4.60 -10.43 -4.52
C GLN A 238 3.39 -9.66 -3.97
N ILE A 239 2.63 -8.99 -4.85
CA ILE A 239 1.39 -8.30 -4.47
C ILE A 239 0.40 -9.27 -3.81
N ASP A 240 0.18 -10.43 -4.42
CA ASP A 240 -0.76 -11.43 -3.90
C ASP A 240 -0.30 -11.94 -2.52
N ASP A 241 0.97 -12.31 -2.37
CA ASP A 241 1.52 -12.80 -1.12
C ASP A 241 1.43 -11.74 0.00
N ARG A 242 1.83 -10.50 -0.29
CA ARG A 242 1.76 -9.41 0.67
C ARG A 242 0.33 -9.04 1.01
N ARG A 243 -0.58 -9.02 0.03
CA ARG A 243 -2.00 -8.75 0.27
C ARG A 243 -2.60 -9.79 1.20
N GLN A 244 -2.37 -11.08 0.95
CA GLN A 244 -2.86 -12.15 1.81
C GLN A 244 -2.30 -12.05 3.23
N ALA A 245 -0.99 -11.79 3.37
CA ALA A 245 -0.36 -11.59 4.66
C ALA A 245 -0.99 -10.40 5.43
N GLN A 246 -1.21 -9.28 4.75
CA GLN A 246 -1.81 -8.08 5.35
C GLN A 246 -3.27 -8.31 5.77
N LEU A 247 -4.07 -9.01 4.97
CA LEU A 247 -5.45 -9.36 5.34
C LEU A 247 -5.50 -10.31 6.54
N LYS A 248 -4.58 -11.26 6.62
CA LYS A 248 -4.43 -12.12 7.80
C LYS A 248 -4.09 -11.29 9.04
N GLN A 249 -3.18 -10.32 8.92
CA GLN A 249 -2.89 -9.37 10.01
C GLN A 249 -4.09 -8.51 10.38
N GLY A 250 -4.90 -8.08 9.41
CA GLY A 250 -6.18 -7.40 9.66
C GLY A 250 -7.11 -8.21 10.56
N ARG A 251 -7.25 -9.51 10.30
CA ARG A 251 -8.05 -10.43 11.15
C ARG A 251 -7.48 -10.59 12.55
N VAL A 252 -6.14 -10.62 12.69
CA VAL A 252 -5.49 -10.65 14.01
C VAL A 252 -5.75 -9.35 14.78
N ARG A 253 -5.65 -8.20 14.11
CA ARG A 253 -5.97 -6.89 14.70
C ARG A 253 -7.43 -6.80 15.13
N PHE A 254 -8.36 -7.33 14.34
CA PHE A 254 -9.77 -7.40 14.69
C PHE A 254 -9.96 -8.11 16.04
N LYS A 255 -9.41 -9.31 16.19
CA LYS A 255 -9.48 -10.08 17.45
C LYS A 255 -8.84 -9.37 18.64
N ALA A 256 -7.82 -8.53 18.40
CA ALA A 256 -7.19 -7.76 19.47
C ALA A 256 -8.04 -6.54 19.91
N ILE A 257 -9.03 -6.13 19.12
CA ILE A 257 -9.94 -5.01 19.42
C ILE A 257 -11.25 -5.53 20.03
N ASP A 258 -11.78 -6.67 19.52
CA ASP A 258 -12.94 -7.39 20.06
C ASP A 258 -12.60 -8.00 21.42
N ALA A 259 -12.62 -7.16 22.47
CA ALA A 259 -12.12 -7.51 23.79
C ALA A 259 -13.06 -8.43 24.55
N ASN A 260 -14.36 -8.38 24.23
CA ASN A 260 -15.38 -9.25 24.81
C ASN A 260 -15.61 -10.54 23.98
N GLU A 261 -14.90 -10.71 22.86
CA GLU A 261 -14.94 -11.86 21.96
C GLU A 261 -16.35 -12.18 21.43
N ASN A 262 -17.18 -11.15 21.23
CA ASN A 262 -18.56 -11.32 20.76
C ASN A 262 -18.68 -11.41 19.23
N GLY A 263 -17.57 -11.28 18.50
CA GLY A 263 -17.53 -11.35 17.04
C GLY A 263 -17.79 -10.00 16.34
N GLY A 264 -17.82 -8.90 17.08
CA GLY A 264 -17.99 -7.55 16.56
C GLY A 264 -17.15 -6.53 17.36
N ILE A 265 -16.72 -5.47 16.70
CA ILE A 265 -16.08 -4.33 17.37
C ILE A 265 -17.14 -3.28 17.63
N SER A 266 -17.55 -3.16 18.89
CA SER A 266 -18.45 -2.09 19.30
C SER A 266 -17.80 -0.70 19.14
N SER A 267 -18.62 0.34 19.07
CA SER A 267 -18.13 1.73 19.06
C SER A 267 -17.20 2.04 20.24
N ASP A 268 -17.55 1.58 21.45
CA ASP A 268 -16.73 1.77 22.66
C ASP A 268 -15.34 1.11 22.52
N GLU A 269 -15.26 -0.12 22.03
CA GLU A 269 -13.98 -0.82 21.79
C GLU A 269 -13.15 -0.12 20.70
N TYR A 270 -13.80 0.33 19.63
CA TYR A 270 -13.16 1.07 18.55
C TYR A 270 -12.56 2.40 19.03
N PHE A 271 -13.28 3.16 19.84
CA PHE A 271 -12.84 4.44 20.37
C PHE A 271 -11.84 4.29 21.53
N ALA A 272 -11.94 3.22 22.32
CA ALA A 272 -10.93 2.88 23.31
C ALA A 272 -9.58 2.58 22.64
N MET A 273 -9.57 1.80 21.55
CA MET A 273 -8.37 1.58 20.75
C MET A 273 -7.86 2.88 20.12
N SER A 274 -8.75 3.70 19.56
CA SER A 274 -8.46 5.02 19.00
C SER A 274 -7.70 5.91 20.00
N THR A 275 -8.21 5.99 21.23
CA THR A 275 -7.62 6.78 22.31
C THR A 275 -6.21 6.30 22.63
N ARG A 276 -6.01 4.98 22.79
CA ARG A 276 -4.68 4.40 23.04
C ARG A 276 -3.69 4.68 21.91
N MET A 277 -4.16 4.75 20.66
CA MET A 277 -3.31 5.08 19.52
C MET A 277 -2.88 6.55 19.55
N TYR A 278 -3.82 7.46 19.85
CA TYR A 278 -3.54 8.88 20.01
C TYR A 278 -2.55 9.14 21.14
N ASP A 279 -2.81 8.59 22.34
CA ASP A 279 -1.97 8.79 23.53
C ASP A 279 -0.55 8.22 23.36
N ARG A 280 -0.36 7.27 22.43
CA ARG A 280 0.96 6.74 22.08
C ARG A 280 1.71 7.67 21.12
N ALA A 281 0.99 8.44 20.32
CA ALA A 281 1.55 9.41 19.38
C ALA A 281 1.81 10.76 20.06
N ASP A 282 0.91 11.19 20.96
CA ASP A 282 1.04 12.37 21.84
C ASP A 282 1.90 12.00 23.05
N THR A 283 3.21 11.97 22.83
CA THR A 283 4.18 11.48 23.79
C THR A 283 4.50 12.50 24.88
N ASN A 284 4.40 13.79 24.57
CA ASN A 284 4.56 14.86 25.55
C ASN A 284 3.26 15.17 26.33
N LYS A 285 2.12 14.61 25.89
CA LYS A 285 0.78 14.73 26.50
C LYS A 285 0.25 16.16 26.53
N ASP A 286 0.58 16.95 25.53
CA ASP A 286 0.07 18.32 25.40
C ASP A 286 -1.29 18.41 24.68
N GLY A 287 -1.80 17.28 24.20
CA GLY A 287 -3.10 17.16 23.53
C GLY A 287 -3.03 17.41 22.03
N VAL A 288 -1.84 17.53 21.42
CA VAL A 288 -1.64 17.72 19.98
C VAL A 288 -0.44 16.89 19.51
N VAL A 289 -0.63 16.01 18.53
CA VAL A 289 0.50 15.28 17.94
C VAL A 289 1.21 16.18 16.94
N THR A 290 2.51 16.39 17.13
CA THR A 290 3.36 17.22 16.26
C THR A 290 4.66 16.51 15.90
N GLN A 291 5.45 17.09 14.99
CA GLN A 291 6.78 16.57 14.67
C GLN A 291 7.75 16.64 15.86
N ASP A 292 7.47 17.51 16.83
CA ASP A 292 8.29 17.70 18.03
C ASP A 292 8.00 16.65 19.12
N ASP A 293 7.00 15.78 18.92
CA ASP A 293 6.75 14.65 19.81
C ASP A 293 7.95 13.72 19.87
N PRO A 294 8.53 13.47 21.06
CA PRO A 294 9.63 12.54 21.20
C PRO A 294 9.24 11.14 20.70
N PRO A 295 10.18 10.38 20.11
CA PRO A 295 9.88 9.01 19.71
C PRO A 295 9.45 8.19 20.94
N PRO A 296 8.45 7.29 20.79
CA PRO A 296 7.97 6.50 21.91
C PRO A 296 9.12 5.70 22.52
N VAL A 297 9.23 5.71 23.85
CA VAL A 297 10.25 4.95 24.58
C VAL A 297 10.03 3.47 24.28
N ARG A 298 10.95 2.85 23.52
CA ARG A 298 10.98 1.40 23.36
C ARG A 298 11.46 0.81 24.68
N GLU A 299 10.56 0.32 25.51
CA GLU A 299 10.96 -0.59 26.59
C GLU A 299 11.66 -1.79 25.94
N ARG A 300 12.94 -2.00 26.27
CA ARG A 300 13.63 -3.24 25.88
C ARG A 300 12.83 -4.40 26.46
N ARG A 301 12.36 -5.31 25.59
CA ARG A 301 11.75 -6.56 26.06
C ARG A 301 12.73 -7.22 27.04
N GLN A 302 12.24 -7.55 28.23
CA GLN A 302 13.05 -8.12 29.31
C GLN A 302 13.75 -9.44 28.93
N ASP A 303 13.35 -10.04 27.81
CA ASP A 303 13.88 -11.28 27.26
C ASP A 303 15.37 -11.18 26.82
N GLU A 304 15.87 -9.97 26.48
CA GLU A 304 17.28 -9.78 26.13
C GLU A 304 18.21 -9.71 27.36
N GLN A 305 17.70 -9.36 28.54
CA GLN A 305 18.52 -9.31 29.76
C GLN A 305 18.88 -10.71 30.30
N ALA A 306 18.09 -11.74 29.95
CA ALA A 306 18.36 -13.11 30.36
C ALA A 306 19.54 -13.74 29.61
N VAL A 307 19.83 -13.34 28.36
CA VAL A 307 20.91 -13.91 27.55
C VAL A 307 22.27 -13.33 27.93
N THR A 308 22.35 -12.02 28.21
CA THR A 308 23.62 -11.38 28.63
C THR A 308 24.07 -11.75 30.04
N SER A 309 23.20 -12.31 30.88
CA SER A 309 23.53 -12.65 32.28
C SER A 309 24.14 -14.05 32.45
N GLN A 310 24.18 -14.88 31.40
CA GLN A 310 24.76 -16.24 31.47
C GLN A 310 26.16 -16.39 30.87
N VAL A 311 26.74 -15.32 30.31
CA VAL A 311 28.11 -15.34 29.74
C VAL A 311 29.16 -14.76 30.69
N GLN A 312 28.76 -14.31 31.89
CA GLN A 312 29.68 -13.80 32.91
C GLN A 312 29.45 -14.46 34.27
N THR A 313 29.97 -15.67 34.40
CA THR A 313 30.48 -16.15 35.68
C THR A 313 31.90 -16.72 35.45
N PRO A 314 32.88 -16.36 36.29
CA PRO A 314 34.31 -16.63 36.08
C PRO A 314 34.70 -18.10 36.17
#